data_AF-A0A834X1B9-F1
#
_entry.id   AF-A0A834X1B9-F1
#
_cell.length_a   1.000
_cell.length_b   1.000
_cell.length_c   1.000
_cell.angle_alpha   90.00
_cell.angle_beta   90.00
_cell.angle_gamma   90.00
#
_symmetry.space_group_name_H-M   'P 1'
#
loop_
_entity.id
_entity.type
_entity.pdbx_description
1 polymer ?
#
loop_
_entity_poly.entity_id
_entity_poly.type
_entity_poly.pdbx_seq_one_letter_code
_entity_poly.pdbx_strand_id
1 'polypeptide(L)'
;MLKVMKAKGAVFGKPILRPALRSEARKLIGDTGLLDHLLKHMAGKVAPGGTVRFRRRHNAEGAMEYWLEDADLINVRKEAGVQDPYWTPPPGWMPGDNPSQDPICARELRDLKEEISKLKQ
;
A
#
# COMPACT_ATOMS: atom_id res chain seq x y z
N MET A 1 13.39 5.90 11.21
CA MET A 1 12.79 5.63 9.88
C MET A 1 11.34 6.08 9.78
N LEU A 2 10.46 5.65 10.69
CA LEU A 2 9.04 6.05 10.72
C LEU A 2 8.83 7.56 10.52
N LYS A 3 9.58 8.39 11.27
CA LYS A 3 9.51 9.86 11.19
C LYS A 3 9.80 10.38 9.78
N VAL A 4 10.80 9.82 9.09
CA VAL A 4 11.19 10.24 7.73
C VAL A 4 10.10 9.88 6.72
N MET A 5 9.55 8.67 6.82
CA MET A 5 8.49 8.21 5.92
C MET A 5 7.17 8.96 6.14
N LYS A 6 6.81 9.25 7.40
CA LYS A 6 5.66 10.12 7.72
C LYS A 6 5.88 11.56 7.22
N ALA A 7 7.05 12.13 7.44
CA ALA A 7 7.38 13.49 6.98
C ALA A 7 7.35 13.62 5.44
N LYS A 8 7.71 12.55 4.72
CA LYS A 8 7.61 12.50 3.26
C LYS A 8 6.23 12.09 2.73
N GLY A 9 5.31 11.68 3.61
CA GLY A 9 4.00 11.17 3.21
C GLY A 9 4.11 9.90 2.35
N ALA A 10 5.05 9.01 2.68
CA ALA A 10 5.29 7.80 1.90
C ALA A 10 4.15 6.79 2.12
N VAL A 11 3.24 6.73 1.17
CA VAL A 11 2.05 5.85 1.14
C VAL A 11 2.09 4.98 -0.12
N PHE A 12 1.21 3.98 -0.24
CA PHE A 12 1.20 3.08 -1.40
C PHE A 12 1.12 3.83 -2.75
N GLY A 13 0.31 4.88 -2.86
CA GLY A 13 0.21 5.71 -4.07
C GLY A 13 1.38 6.69 -4.29
N LYS A 14 2.25 6.86 -3.29
CA LYS A 14 3.43 7.73 -3.35
C LYS A 14 4.60 7.05 -2.62
N PRO A 15 5.13 5.95 -3.18
CA PRO A 15 6.24 5.25 -2.56
C PRO A 15 7.50 6.12 -2.58
N ILE A 16 8.42 5.87 -1.63
CA ILE A 16 9.72 6.52 -1.59
C ILE A 16 10.82 5.55 -2.01
N LEU A 17 11.63 5.97 -2.97
CA LEU A 17 12.78 5.20 -3.45
C LEU A 17 13.85 5.08 -2.36
N ARG A 18 14.56 3.95 -2.34
CA ARG A 18 15.68 3.68 -1.42
C ARG A 18 16.72 4.82 -1.38
N PRO A 19 17.19 5.40 -2.50
CA PRO A 19 18.18 6.46 -2.46
C PRO A 19 17.65 7.73 -1.79
N ALA A 20 16.40 8.11 -2.09
CA ALA A 20 15.75 9.27 -1.47
C ALA A 20 15.56 9.04 0.04
N LEU A 21 15.11 7.84 0.43
CA LEU A 21 14.97 7.46 1.83
C LEU A 21 16.31 7.50 2.58
N ARG A 22 17.39 7.01 1.95
CA ARG A 22 18.76 7.11 2.48
C ARG A 22 19.18 8.54 2.72
N SER A 23 18.98 9.42 1.75
CA SER A 23 19.42 10.81 1.84
C SER A 23 18.72 11.56 2.98
N GLU A 24 17.42 11.35 3.16
CA GLU A 24 16.70 11.99 4.27
C GLU A 24 17.03 11.36 5.62
N ALA A 25 17.17 10.04 5.66
CA ALA A 25 17.49 9.37 6.91
C ALA A 25 18.93 9.61 7.37
N ARG A 26 19.86 9.86 6.45
CA ARG A 26 21.23 10.33 6.76
C ARG A 26 21.22 11.65 7.52
N LYS A 27 20.38 12.60 7.13
CA LYS A 27 20.26 13.88 7.85
C LYS A 27 19.81 13.70 9.30
N LEU A 28 19.07 12.62 9.57
CA LEU A 28 18.48 12.36 10.87
C LEU A 28 19.30 11.40 11.75
N ILE A 29 19.95 10.39 11.15
CA ILE A 29 20.61 9.26 11.85
C ILE A 29 22.14 9.27 11.59
N GLY A 30 22.61 9.88 10.51
CA GLY A 30 24.04 9.96 10.15
C GLY A 30 24.59 8.68 9.51
N ASP A 31 24.42 7.52 10.16
CA ASP A 31 24.99 6.25 9.70
C ASP A 31 24.14 5.56 8.63
N THR A 32 24.80 5.14 7.56
CA THR A 32 24.19 4.56 6.37
C THR A 32 24.21 3.05 6.34
N GLY A 33 25.13 2.40 7.08
CA GLY A 33 25.20 0.94 7.18
C GLY A 33 24.08 0.40 8.07
N LEU A 34 23.85 1.09 9.19
CA LEU A 34 22.76 0.78 10.12
C LEU A 34 21.38 0.98 9.47
N LEU A 35 21.27 1.92 8.53
CA LEU A 35 20.01 2.23 7.85
C LEU A 35 19.46 1.06 7.03
N ASP A 36 20.31 0.45 6.20
CA ASP A 36 19.88 -0.66 5.35
C ASP A 36 19.57 -1.91 6.18
N HIS A 37 20.35 -2.12 7.25
CA HIS A 37 20.08 -3.19 8.20
C HIS A 37 18.70 -3.01 8.85
N LEU A 38 18.38 -1.79 9.32
CA LEU A 38 17.06 -1.47 9.85
C LEU A 38 15.96 -1.64 8.79
N LEU A 39 16.14 -1.13 7.58
CA LEU A 39 15.13 -1.24 6.51
C LEU A 39 14.84 -2.68 6.14
N LYS A 40 15.87 -3.54 6.09
CA LYS A 40 15.72 -4.98 5.86
C LYS A 40 14.97 -5.64 7.02
N HIS A 41 15.25 -5.25 8.26
CA HIS A 41 14.66 -5.86 9.45
C HIS A 41 13.22 -5.38 9.74
N MET A 42 12.90 -4.12 9.41
CA MET A 42 11.58 -3.53 9.63
C MET A 42 10.59 -3.88 8.51
N ALA A 43 11.06 -4.25 7.32
CA ALA A 43 10.17 -4.64 6.23
C ALA A 43 9.22 -5.77 6.66
N GLY A 44 7.92 -5.55 6.52
CA GLY A 44 6.88 -6.48 6.95
C GLY A 44 6.47 -6.37 8.42
N LYS A 45 7.19 -5.58 9.24
CA LYS A 45 6.89 -5.37 10.66
C LYS A 45 6.06 -4.11 10.88
N VAL A 46 5.19 -4.18 11.89
CA VAL A 46 4.42 -3.03 12.37
C VAL A 46 5.37 -2.06 13.07
N ALA A 47 5.22 -0.79 12.80
CA ALA A 47 5.96 0.27 13.45
C ALA A 47 5.58 0.35 14.94
N PRO A 48 6.49 0.81 15.81
CA PRO A 48 6.16 1.09 17.20
C PRO A 48 5.00 2.10 17.25
N GLY A 49 3.88 1.67 17.84
CA GLY A 49 2.61 2.39 17.82
C GLY A 49 1.45 1.62 17.17
N GLY A 50 1.71 0.48 16.52
CA GLY A 50 0.65 -0.46 16.10
C GLY A 50 -0.15 -0.03 14.87
N THR A 51 -0.15 1.25 14.52
CA THR A 51 -1.05 1.82 13.49
C THR A 51 -0.54 1.73 12.05
N VAL A 52 0.77 1.59 11.84
CA VAL A 52 1.33 1.56 10.48
C VAL A 52 2.40 0.49 10.35
N ARG A 53 2.52 -0.12 9.18
CA ARG A 53 3.48 -1.17 8.83
C ARG A 53 4.43 -0.70 7.74
N PHE A 54 5.68 -1.13 7.82
CA PHE A 54 6.67 -0.86 6.78
C PHE A 54 6.52 -1.89 5.65
N ARG A 55 6.33 -1.42 4.42
CA ARG A 55 6.31 -2.25 3.22
C ARG A 55 7.47 -1.90 2.31
N ARG A 56 7.88 -2.89 1.51
CA ARG A 56 8.97 -2.80 0.54
C ARG A 56 8.61 -3.60 -0.70
N ARG A 57 8.88 -3.07 -1.89
CA ARG A 57 8.73 -3.78 -3.17
C ARG A 57 9.80 -3.32 -4.16
N HIS A 58 10.08 -4.17 -5.14
CA HIS A 58 10.79 -3.77 -6.34
C HIS A 58 9.79 -3.23 -7.36
N ASN A 59 9.98 -2.00 -7.82
CA ASN A 59 9.18 -1.44 -8.89
C ASN A 59 9.51 -2.13 -10.24
N ALA A 60 8.79 -1.77 -11.31
CA ALA A 60 9.00 -2.36 -12.64
C ALA A 60 10.42 -2.13 -13.19
N GLU A 61 11.12 -1.10 -12.69
CA GLU A 61 12.51 -0.76 -13.05
C GLU A 61 13.54 -1.51 -12.17
N GLY A 62 13.08 -2.39 -11.28
CA GLY A 62 13.93 -3.13 -10.34
C GLY A 62 14.39 -2.31 -9.13
N ALA A 63 14.01 -1.04 -9.03
CA ALA A 63 14.36 -0.16 -7.93
C ALA A 63 13.55 -0.50 -6.67
N MET A 64 14.22 -0.40 -5.52
CA MET A 64 13.63 -0.69 -4.22
C MET A 64 12.85 0.52 -3.70
N GLU A 65 11.57 0.31 -3.48
CA GLU A 65 10.63 1.30 -2.96
C GLU A 65 10.08 0.89 -1.61
N TYR A 66 9.81 1.90 -0.78
CA TYR A 66 9.31 1.75 0.58
C TYR A 66 8.07 2.63 0.77
N TRP A 67 7.11 2.16 1.56
CA TRP A 67 5.97 2.98 1.98
C TRP A 67 5.44 2.51 3.33
N LEU A 68 4.62 3.36 3.94
CA LEU A 68 3.83 3.01 5.11
C LEU A 68 2.45 2.56 4.63
N GLU A 69 2.02 1.43 5.18
CA GLU A 69 0.67 0.89 5.00
C GLU A 69 -0.04 0.90 6.36
N ASP A 70 -1.34 1.16 6.37
CA ASP A 70 -2.11 1.10 7.60
C ASP A 70 -2.15 -0.35 8.13
N ALA A 71 -1.95 -0.54 9.43
CA ALA A 71 -2.00 -1.87 10.03
C ALA A 71 -3.43 -2.44 10.01
N ASP A 72 -4.45 -1.57 10.09
CA ASP A 72 -5.85 -1.97 10.04
C ASP A 72 -6.30 -2.38 8.63
N LEU A 73 -5.53 -2.01 7.59
CA LEU A 73 -5.79 -2.42 6.21
C LEU A 73 -5.74 -3.94 6.02
N ILE A 74 -4.99 -4.66 6.88
CA ILE A 74 -4.96 -6.14 6.86
C ILE A 74 -6.25 -6.72 7.43
N ASN A 75 -6.83 -6.10 8.46
CA ASN A 75 -8.13 -6.55 8.96
C ASN A 75 -9.19 -6.35 7.87
N VAL A 76 -9.17 -5.19 7.20
CA VAL A 76 -10.03 -4.92 6.04
C VAL A 76 -9.81 -5.95 4.92
N ARG A 77 -8.55 -6.28 4.57
CA ARG A 77 -8.25 -7.35 3.58
C ARG A 77 -8.78 -8.70 3.99
N LYS A 78 -8.61 -9.06 5.26
CA LYS A 78 -9.03 -10.36 5.80
C LYS A 78 -10.55 -10.47 5.82
N GLU A 79 -11.25 -9.40 6.18
CA GLU A 79 -12.71 -9.29 6.07
C GLU A 79 -13.18 -9.33 4.61
N ALA A 80 -12.43 -8.71 3.70
CA ALA A 80 -12.70 -8.72 2.26
C ALA A 80 -12.40 -10.07 1.56
N GLY A 81 -11.84 -11.06 2.27
CA GLY A 81 -11.39 -12.33 1.68
C GLY A 81 -10.20 -12.19 0.72
N VAL A 82 -9.47 -11.07 0.77
CA VAL A 82 -8.38 -10.76 -0.15
C VAL A 82 -7.09 -11.42 0.30
N GLN A 83 -6.62 -12.37 -0.52
CA GLN A 83 -5.34 -13.03 -0.30
C GLN A 83 -4.14 -12.19 -0.77
N ASP A 84 -4.36 -11.19 -1.62
CA ASP A 84 -3.28 -10.32 -2.12
C ASP A 84 -2.76 -9.40 -1.00
N PRO A 85 -1.49 -9.57 -0.57
CA PRO A 85 -0.88 -8.75 0.47
C PRO A 85 -0.68 -7.28 0.07
N TYR A 86 -0.87 -6.91 -1.20
CA TYR A 86 -0.65 -5.56 -1.71
C TYR A 86 -1.94 -4.87 -2.15
N TRP A 87 -3.09 -5.54 -2.05
CA TRP A 87 -4.37 -4.97 -2.44
C TRP A 87 -4.75 -3.80 -1.54
N THR A 88 -5.20 -2.70 -2.11
CA THR A 88 -5.68 -1.55 -1.34
C THR A 88 -7.13 -1.27 -1.74
N PRO A 89 -8.02 -0.99 -0.76
CA PRO A 89 -9.40 -0.70 -1.08
C PRO A 89 -9.46 0.60 -1.90
N PRO A 90 -10.13 0.61 -3.06
CA PRO A 90 -10.32 1.83 -3.84
C PRO A 90 -11.20 2.84 -3.07
N PRO A 91 -11.12 4.14 -3.40
CA PRO A 91 -11.92 5.17 -2.74
C PRO A 91 -13.43 4.85 -2.87
N GLY A 92 -14.12 4.69 -1.74
CA GLY A 92 -15.54 4.34 -1.70
C GLY A 92 -15.86 2.84 -1.62
N TRP A 93 -14.85 1.97 -1.53
CA TRP A 93 -15.03 0.53 -1.33
C TRP A 93 -15.51 0.22 0.10
N MET A 94 -16.52 -0.63 0.23
CA MET A 94 -17.08 -1.08 1.50
C MET A 94 -16.89 -2.59 1.72
N PRO A 95 -16.81 -3.06 2.99
CA PRO A 95 -16.78 -4.49 3.29
C PRO A 95 -18.01 -5.20 2.71
N GLY A 96 -17.80 -6.04 1.69
CA GLY A 96 -18.86 -6.68 0.89
C GLY A 96 -18.76 -6.39 -0.62
N ASP A 97 -18.03 -5.33 -1.02
CA ASP A 97 -17.73 -5.05 -2.41
C ASP A 97 -16.67 -6.00 -2.96
N ASN A 98 -16.80 -6.38 -4.23
CA ASN A 98 -15.88 -7.34 -4.85
C ASN A 98 -14.46 -6.75 -4.89
N PRO A 99 -13.45 -7.41 -4.29
CA PRO A 99 -12.09 -6.88 -4.24
C PRO A 99 -11.35 -6.98 -5.57
N SER A 100 -11.86 -7.79 -6.49
CA SER A 100 -11.30 -7.95 -7.82
C SER A 100 -11.56 -6.71 -8.67
N GLN A 101 -10.50 -5.93 -8.91
CA GLN A 101 -10.42 -5.02 -10.05
C GLN A 101 -10.04 -5.82 -11.30
N ASP A 102 -10.76 -6.90 -11.62
CA ASP A 102 -10.59 -7.53 -12.94
C ASP A 102 -11.11 -6.52 -13.97
N PRO A 103 -10.31 -6.04 -14.93
CA PRO A 103 -10.77 -5.13 -15.98
C PRO A 103 -11.93 -5.72 -16.79
N ILE A 104 -12.06 -7.05 -16.81
CA ILE A 104 -13.22 -7.76 -17.36
C ILE A 104 -14.45 -7.54 -16.48
N CYS A 105 -14.36 -7.82 -15.18
CA CYS A 105 -15.47 -7.67 -14.24
C CYS A 105 -15.93 -6.22 -14.04
N ALA A 106 -15.03 -5.23 -14.06
CA ALA A 106 -15.41 -3.81 -13.94
C ALA A 106 -16.19 -3.30 -15.16
N ARG A 107 -15.92 -3.86 -16.34
CA ARG A 107 -16.66 -3.56 -17.58
C ARG A 107 -18.00 -4.29 -17.59
N GLU A 108 -18.01 -5.58 -17.25
CA GLU A 108 -19.25 -6.38 -17.12
C GLU A 108 -20.22 -5.77 -16.11
N LEU A 109 -19.75 -5.27 -14.96
CA LEU A 109 -20.61 -4.60 -13.98
C LEU A 109 -21.19 -3.27 -14.47
N ARG A 110 -20.44 -2.50 -15.27
CA ARG A 110 -20.96 -1.27 -15.90
C ARG A 110 -22.01 -1.60 -16.94
N ASP A 111 -21.71 -2.57 -17.80
CA ASP A 111 -22.59 -3.00 -18.88
C ASP A 111 -23.89 -3.60 -18.30
N LEU A 112 -23.81 -4.45 -17.27
CA LEU A 112 -24.97 -5.00 -16.55
C LEU A 112 -25.80 -3.93 -15.84
N LYS A 113 -25.16 -2.92 -15.24
CA LYS A 113 -25.88 -1.81 -14.57
C LYS A 113 -26.61 -0.92 -15.59
N GLU A 114 -26.05 -0.77 -16.78
CA GLU A 114 -26.69 -0.07 -17.90
C GLU A 114 -27.88 -0.88 -18.45
N GLU A 115 -27.75 -2.20 -18.60
CA GLU A 115 -28.83 -3.11 -19.00
C GLU A 115 -30.01 -3.11 -18.01
N ILE A 116 -29.74 -3.20 -16.69
CA ILE A 116 -30.80 -3.14 -15.65
C ILE A 116 -31.54 -1.80 -15.68
N SER A 117 -30.85 -0.71 -16.01
CA SER A 117 -31.47 0.61 -16.12
C SER A 117 -32.41 0.72 -17.33
N LYS A 118 -32.12 -0.01 -18.42
CA LYS A 118 -32.98 -0.09 -19.61
C LYS A 118 -34.21 -0.97 -19.39
N LEU A 119 -34.11 -2.00 -18.55
CA LEU A 119 -35.22 -2.90 -18.22
C LEU A 119 -36.19 -2.34 -17.16
N LYS A 120 -35.84 -1.23 -16.49
CA LYS A 120 -36.69 -0.55 -15.50
C LYS A 120 -37.51 0.63 -16.07
N GLN A 121 -37.42 0.89 -17.38
CA GLN A 121 -38.39 1.72 -18.11
C GLN A 121 -39.52 0.86 -18.66
#